data_AF-A0A6B3IJK3-F1
#
_entry.id   AF-A0A6B3IJK3-F1
#
_cell.length_a   1.000
_cell.length_b   1.000
_cell.length_c   1.000
_cell.angle_alpha   90.00
_cell.angle_beta   90.00
_cell.angle_gamma   90.00
#
_symmetry.space_group_name_H-M   'P 1'
#
loop_
_entity.id
_entity.type
_entity.pdbx_description
1 polymer ?
#
loop_
_entity_poly.entity_id
_entity_poly.type
_entity_poly.pdbx_seq_one_letter_code
_entity_poly.pdbx_strand_id
1 'polypeptide(L)' 'MTFGEQPAYLRVASDLREKIVNGALPPHTRLPSQARIREEYGVSD' A
#
# COMPACT_ATOMS: atom_id res chain seq x y z
N MET A 1 0.86 -20.80 -2.00
CA MET A 1 2.09 -20.03 -1.73
C MET A 1 1.96 -19.49 -0.33
N THR A 2 2.69 -20.08 0.61
CA THR A 2 2.61 -19.80 2.05
C THR A 2 3.22 -18.42 2.32
N PHE A 3 2.43 -17.52 2.90
CA PHE A 3 2.87 -16.22 3.37
C PHE A 3 3.85 -16.38 4.54
N GLY A 4 5.14 -16.44 4.24
CA GLY A 4 6.21 -16.21 5.21
C GLY A 4 6.82 -14.83 4.98
N GLU A 5 6.90 -14.02 6.04
CA GLU A 5 7.98 -13.04 6.29
C GLU A 5 7.89 -11.57 5.88
N GLN A 6 6.73 -11.00 5.52
CA GLN A 6 6.64 -9.53 5.49
C GLN A 6 5.42 -8.97 6.24
N PRO A 7 5.64 -8.18 7.32
CA PRO A 7 4.59 -7.46 8.03
C PRO A 7 3.61 -6.75 7.08
N ALA A 8 2.32 -6.74 7.46
CA ALA A 8 1.27 -6.14 6.65
C ALA A 8 1.59 -4.68 6.26
N TYR A 9 2.10 -3.88 7.19
CA TYR A 9 2.48 -2.49 6.92
C TYR A 9 3.58 -2.36 5.86
N LEU A 10 4.54 -3.30 5.81
CA LEU A 10 5.60 -3.29 4.81
C LEU A 10 5.10 -3.69 3.42
N ARG A 11 4.11 -4.59 3.34
CA ARG A 11 3.46 -4.94 2.07
C ARG A 11 2.72 -3.74 1.48
N VAL A 12 1.92 -3.05 2.31
CA VAL A 12 1.21 -1.83 1.90
C VAL A 12 2.19 -0.75 1.48
N ALA A 13 3.26 -0.52 2.26
CA ALA A 13 4.25 0.50 1.95
C ALA A 13 5.02 0.21 0.65
N SER A 14 5.28 -1.08 0.36
CA SER A 14 5.97 -1.50 -0.87
C SER A 14 5.11 -1.26 -2.10
N ASP A 15 3.84 -1.66 -2.07
CA ASP A 15 2.90 -1.42 -3.17
C ASP A 15 2.71 0.08 -3.45
N LEU A 16 2.48 0.89 -2.40
CA LEU A 16 2.34 2.33 -2.57
C LEU A 16 3.60 2.97 -3.16
N ARG A 17 4.79 2.48 -2.79
CA ARG A 17 6.06 2.92 -3.36
C ARG A 17 6.16 2.56 -4.84
N GLU A 18 5.79 1.34 -5.22
CA GLU A 18 5.77 0.91 -6.62
C GLU A 18 4.83 1.78 -7.46
N LYS A 19 3.63 2.09 -6.94
CA LYS A 19 2.67 3.00 -7.58
C LYS A 19 3.21 4.42 -7.78
N ILE A 20 4.04 4.93 -6.87
CA ILE A 20 4.69 6.22 -7.04
C ILE A 20 5.75 6.14 -8.14
N VAL A 21 6.61 5.11 -8.09
CA VAL A 21 7.73 4.94 -9.05
C VAL A 21 7.23 4.69 -10.47
N ASN A 22 6.18 3.91 -10.64
CA ASN A 22 5.59 3.61 -11.95
C ASN A 22 4.66 4.72 -12.49
N GLY A 23 4.43 5.77 -11.70
CA GLY A 23 3.61 6.93 -12.08
C GLY A 23 2.09 6.77 -11.87
N ALA A 24 1.62 5.65 -11.34
CA ALA A 24 0.21 5.46 -10.97
C ALA A 24 -0.25 6.42 -9.85
N LEU A 25 0.68 6.85 -9.00
CA LEU A 25 0.51 7.95 -8.03
C LEU A 25 1.46 9.09 -8.42
N PRO A 26 1.05 9.98 -9.33
CA PRO A 26 1.93 11.04 -9.82
C PRO A 26 2.20 12.09 -8.73
N PRO A 27 3.27 12.90 -8.89
CA PRO A 27 3.58 13.98 -7.97
C PRO A 27 2.38 14.87 -7.68
N HIS A 28 2.26 15.35 -6.44
CA HIS A 28 1.15 16.15 -5.93
C HIS A 28 -0.21 15.44 -5.85
N THR A 29 -0.27 14.14 -6.14
CA THR A 29 -1.46 13.31 -5.88
C THR A 29 -1.59 13.03 -4.39
N ARG A 30 -2.81 13.10 -3.87
CA ARG A 30 -3.07 12.65 -2.50
C ARG A 30 -3.02 11.14 -2.42
N LEU A 31 -2.29 10.63 -1.43
CA LEU A 31 -2.32 9.21 -1.10
C LEU A 31 -3.71 8.80 -0.62
N PRO A 32 -4.07 7.50 -0.74
CA PRO A 32 -5.28 6.96 -0.15
C PRO A 32 -5.32 7.21 1.37
N SER A 33 -6.51 7.42 1.92
CA SER A 33 -6.68 7.55 3.37
C SER A 33 -6.44 6.20 4.06
N GLN A 34 -6.12 6.21 5.37
CA GLN A 34 -5.97 4.98 6.14
C GLN A 34 -7.22 4.09 6.10
N ALA A 35 -8.43 4.67 6.06
CA ALA A 35 -9.66 3.90 5.88
C ALA A 35 -9.65 3.13 4.56
N ARG A 36 -9.32 3.80 3.45
CA ARG A 36 -9.23 3.16 2.13
C ARG A 36 -8.13 2.11 2.04
N ILE A 37 -6.98 2.35 2.69
CA ILE A 37 -5.89 1.38 2.77
C ILE A 37 -6.34 0.12 3.53
N ARG A 38 -7.12 0.26 4.61
CA ARG A 38 -7.63 -0.92 5.33
C ARG A 38 -8.58 -1.74 4.49
N GLU A 39 -9.48 -1.07 3.77
CA GLU A 39 -10.44 -1.73 2.88
C GLU A 39 -9.76 -2.41 1.68
N GLU A 40 -8.81 -1.73 1.01
CA GLU A 40 -8.16 -2.22 -0.21
C GLU A 40 -7.17 -3.37 0.06
N TYR A 41 -6.44 -3.32 1.18
CA TYR A 41 -5.40 -4.30 1.50
C TYR A 41 -5.85 -5.35 2.54
N GLY A 42 -7.08 -5.23 3.07
CA GLY A 42 -7.61 -6.14 4.09
C GLY A 42 -6.76 -6.16 5.37
N VAL A 43 -6.20 -5.01 5.77
CA VAL A 43 -5.33 -4.88 6.94
C VAL A 43 -6.09 -4.32 8.14
N SER A 44 -5.73 -4.79 9.33
CA SER A 44 -6.19 -4.22 10.59
C SER A 44 -5.57 -2.83 10.83
N ASP A 45 -6.16 -2.07 11.76
CA ASP A 45 -5.64 -0.77 12.23
C ASP A 45 -4.19 -0.86 12.73
#